data_AF-A0A3A0EX86-F1
#
_entry.id   AF-A0A3A0EX86-F1
#
_cell.length_a   1.000
_cell.length_b   1.000
_cell.length_c   1.000
_cell.angle_alpha   90.00
_cell.angle_beta   90.00
_cell.angle_gamma   90.00
#
_symmetry.space_group_name_H-M   'P 1'
#
loop_
_entity.id
_entity.type
_entity.pdbx_description
1 polymer ?
#
loop_
_entity_poly.entity_id
_entity_poly.type
_entity_poly.pdbx_seq_one_letter_code
_entity_poly.pdbx_strand_id
1 'polypeptide(L)'
;MTLRGDREMPTHRDVDFAAMGEDADYCVMMTITDDIGKVVLSAIGRELKPDGWQGVSRGLLADCPAGEALATIGLHLNQTLQRRAPVSHGGHFTVRGAAVLGRAILLPLSDDGVTVTHVLAGANYKDAVDDGASAGKMAVGR
;
A
#
# COMPACT_ATOMS: atom_id res chain seq x y z
N MET A 1 -24.64 5.20 7.05
CA MET A 1 -23.86 5.21 8.29
C MET A 1 -22.40 5.33 7.89
N THR A 2 -21.83 6.53 7.98
CA THR A 2 -20.46 6.81 7.52
C THR A 2 -19.46 6.31 8.54
N LEU A 3 -18.37 5.68 8.08
CA LEU A 3 -17.33 5.03 8.89
C LEU A 3 -16.60 5.95 9.90
N ARG A 4 -16.92 7.26 9.93
CA ARG A 4 -16.23 8.29 10.75
C ARG A 4 -17.09 8.95 11.84
N GLY A 5 -18.41 8.81 11.83
CA GLY A 5 -19.26 9.64 12.71
C GLY A 5 -18.96 11.15 12.56
N ASP A 6 -18.71 11.84 13.67
CA ASP A 6 -18.32 13.28 13.74
C ASP A 6 -16.79 13.49 13.68
N ARG A 7 -16.00 12.42 13.60
CA ARG A 7 -14.53 12.50 13.70
C ARG A 7 -13.88 12.90 12.38
N GLU A 8 -12.86 13.75 12.46
CA GLU A 8 -12.03 14.15 11.32
C GLU A 8 -11.18 13.00 10.75
N MET A 9 -10.98 11.91 11.49
CA MET A 9 -10.26 10.70 11.07
C MET A 9 -10.88 9.45 11.69
N PRO A 10 -10.91 8.30 10.98
CA PRO A 10 -11.35 7.04 11.58
C PRO A 10 -10.27 6.56 12.57
N THR A 11 -10.64 5.74 13.54
CA THR A 11 -9.63 5.03 14.34
C THR A 11 -9.24 3.72 13.65
N HIS A 12 -8.04 3.22 13.93
CA HIS A 12 -7.63 1.87 13.54
C HIS A 12 -8.61 0.78 14.04
N ARG A 13 -9.34 1.05 15.14
CA ARG A 13 -10.35 0.13 15.68
C ARG A 13 -11.61 0.02 14.82
N ASP A 14 -11.85 1.00 13.94
CA ASP A 14 -12.92 0.94 12.94
C ASP A 14 -12.54 0.03 11.75
N VAL A 15 -11.28 -0.40 11.68
CA VAL A 15 -10.73 -1.20 10.59
C VAL A 15 -10.56 -2.64 11.04
N ASP A 16 -11.46 -3.50 10.59
CA ASP A 16 -11.34 -4.94 10.80
C ASP A 16 -10.74 -5.61 9.55
N PHE A 17 -9.47 -5.99 9.64
CA PHE A 17 -8.75 -6.63 8.52
C PHE A 17 -9.35 -7.98 8.12
N ALA A 18 -9.97 -8.71 9.04
CA ALA A 18 -10.59 -9.99 8.71
C ALA A 18 -11.91 -9.79 7.94
N ALA A 19 -12.67 -8.76 8.28
CA ALA A 19 -13.91 -8.38 7.61
C ALA A 19 -13.70 -7.82 6.20
N MET A 20 -12.46 -7.42 5.85
CA MET A 20 -12.10 -6.99 4.49
C MET A 20 -12.03 -8.15 3.48
N GLY A 21 -12.01 -9.41 3.93
CA GLY A 21 -11.95 -10.56 3.04
C GLY A 21 -10.74 -10.51 2.11
N GLU A 22 -10.94 -10.71 0.81
CA GLU A 22 -9.88 -10.75 -0.19
C GLU A 22 -9.20 -9.39 -0.39
N ASP A 23 -9.88 -8.27 -0.11
CA ASP A 23 -9.27 -6.93 -0.19
C ASP A 23 -8.14 -6.77 0.84
N ALA A 24 -8.19 -7.51 1.95
CA ALA A 24 -7.15 -7.49 2.98
C ALA A 24 -5.78 -7.94 2.41
N ASP A 25 -5.78 -8.82 1.40
CA ASP A 25 -4.55 -9.31 0.78
C ASP A 25 -3.75 -8.22 0.05
N TYR A 26 -4.43 -7.15 -0.35
CA TYR A 26 -3.86 -5.98 -1.01
C TYR A 26 -3.65 -4.80 -0.06
N CYS A 27 -3.84 -5.01 1.24
CA CYS A 27 -3.77 -3.99 2.26
C CYS A 27 -2.61 -4.18 3.24
N VAL A 28 -2.17 -3.10 3.86
CA VAL A 28 -1.19 -3.09 4.94
C VAL A 28 -1.61 -2.08 6.00
N MET A 29 -1.50 -2.46 7.27
CA MET A 29 -1.66 -1.56 8.41
C MET A 29 -0.29 -1.16 8.91
N MET A 30 -0.05 0.14 8.96
CA MET A 30 1.19 0.73 9.46
C MET A 30 0.90 1.46 10.76
N THR A 31 1.62 1.11 11.82
CA THR A 31 1.62 1.86 13.08
C THR A 31 2.74 2.89 13.02
N ILE A 32 2.38 4.15 13.23
CA ILE A 32 3.27 5.30 13.13
C ILE A 32 3.96 5.52 14.47
N THR A 33 5.28 5.67 14.40
CA THR A 33 6.17 5.99 15.52
C THR A 33 6.66 7.43 15.40
N ASP A 34 7.35 7.93 16.44
CA ASP A 34 8.02 9.25 16.38
C ASP A 34 9.11 9.31 15.29
N ASP A 35 9.70 8.17 14.96
CA ASP A 35 10.69 8.02 13.90
C ASP A 35 10.09 7.28 12.69
N ILE A 36 10.15 7.90 11.50
CA ILE A 36 9.59 7.31 10.28
C ILE A 36 10.32 6.04 9.83
N GLY A 37 11.59 5.87 10.24
CA GLY A 37 12.37 4.65 9.99
C GLY A 37 11.94 3.47 10.86
N LYS A 38 11.17 3.71 11.93
CA LYS A 38 10.68 2.69 12.86
C LYS A 38 9.20 2.34 12.67
N VAL A 39 8.61 2.72 11.54
CA VAL A 39 7.22 2.38 11.22
C VAL A 39 7.04 0.86 11.25
N VAL A 40 6.06 0.42 12.05
CA VAL A 40 5.75 -0.99 12.23
C VAL A 40 4.64 -1.39 11.27
N LEU A 41 4.88 -2.46 10.53
CA LEU A 41 3.87 -3.15 9.73
C LEU A 41 3.10 -4.09 10.68
N SER A 42 1.92 -3.68 11.10
CA SER A 42 1.11 -4.39 12.12
C SER A 42 0.20 -5.46 11.52
N ALA A 43 -0.15 -5.31 10.24
CA ALA A 43 -0.81 -6.33 9.42
C ALA A 43 -0.37 -6.17 7.97
N ILE A 44 -0.11 -7.27 7.27
CA ILE A 44 0.38 -7.25 5.89
C ILE A 44 -0.42 -8.28 5.09
N GLY A 45 -1.12 -7.81 4.07
CA GLY A 45 -1.83 -8.64 3.09
C GLY A 45 -0.87 -9.49 2.26
N ARG A 46 -1.31 -10.68 1.85
CA ARG A 46 -0.45 -11.65 1.16
C ARG A 46 0.17 -11.09 -0.12
N GLU A 47 -0.59 -10.30 -0.87
CA GLU A 47 -0.22 -9.79 -2.18
C GLU A 47 0.71 -8.56 -2.12
N LEU A 48 0.98 -8.04 -0.92
CA LEU A 48 2.00 -7.02 -0.68
C LEU A 48 3.30 -7.57 -0.10
N LYS A 49 3.32 -8.84 0.32
CA LYS A 49 4.52 -9.44 0.91
C LYS A 49 5.58 -9.69 -0.16
N PRO A 50 6.81 -9.17 0.02
CA PRO A 50 7.92 -9.49 -0.86
C PRO A 50 8.34 -10.97 -0.69
N ASP A 51 9.25 -11.43 -1.54
CA ASP A 51 9.82 -12.77 -1.41
C ASP A 51 10.54 -12.95 -0.06
N GLY A 52 10.41 -14.13 0.55
CA GLY A 52 10.94 -14.42 1.89
C GLY A 52 10.09 -13.91 3.06
N TRP A 53 9.02 -13.14 2.80
CA TRP A 53 8.09 -12.66 3.85
C TRP A 53 6.86 -13.55 4.01
N GLN A 54 6.82 -14.72 3.36
CA GLN A 54 5.75 -15.69 3.51
C GLN A 54 5.73 -16.20 4.95
N GLY A 55 4.67 -15.87 5.69
CA GLY A 55 4.53 -16.16 7.13
C GLY A 55 4.88 -14.99 8.06
N VAL A 56 5.43 -13.88 7.54
CA VAL A 56 5.63 -12.65 8.30
C VAL A 56 4.29 -11.93 8.44
N SER A 57 3.77 -11.85 9.66
CA SER A 57 2.53 -11.11 9.95
C SER A 57 2.78 -9.70 10.47
N ARG A 58 4.01 -9.44 10.95
CA ARG A 58 4.46 -8.13 11.44
C ARG A 58 5.95 -7.92 11.17
N GLY A 59 6.37 -6.67 10.97
CA GLY A 59 7.79 -6.33 10.71
C GLY A 59 8.02 -4.82 10.73
N LEU A 60 9.25 -4.37 10.49
CA LEU A 60 9.51 -2.95 10.24
C LEU A 60 9.39 -2.66 8.75
N LEU A 61 8.87 -1.49 8.41
CA LEU A 61 8.85 -1.03 7.02
C LEU A 61 10.27 -0.92 6.44
N ALA A 62 11.25 -0.55 7.28
CA ALA A 62 12.64 -0.45 6.89
C ALA A 62 13.32 -1.79 6.54
N ASP A 63 12.78 -2.92 7.03
CA ASP A 63 13.26 -4.26 6.65
C ASP A 63 12.79 -4.68 5.25
N CYS A 64 11.83 -3.95 4.67
CA CYS A 64 11.32 -4.26 3.34
C CYS A 64 12.37 -3.93 2.27
N PRO A 65 12.62 -4.85 1.31
CA PRO A 65 13.54 -4.58 0.21
C PRO A 65 13.15 -3.31 -0.55
N ALA A 66 14.15 -2.47 -0.85
CA ALA A 66 13.94 -1.28 -1.65
C ALA A 66 13.38 -1.64 -3.04
N GLY A 67 12.37 -0.90 -3.50
CA GLY A 67 11.73 -1.11 -4.80
C GLY A 67 10.51 -2.03 -4.78
N GLU A 68 10.30 -2.81 -3.73
CA GLU A 68 9.06 -3.57 -3.53
C GLU A 68 7.88 -2.63 -3.21
N ALA A 69 6.66 -3.13 -3.42
CA ALA A 69 5.44 -2.34 -3.31
C ALA A 69 5.29 -1.67 -1.94
N LEU A 70 5.60 -2.39 -0.84
CA LEU A 70 5.54 -1.86 0.52
C LEU A 70 6.50 -0.68 0.73
N ALA A 71 7.76 -0.81 0.29
CA ALA A 71 8.74 0.27 0.37
C ALA A 71 8.28 1.49 -0.45
N THR A 72 7.71 1.25 -1.63
CA THR A 72 7.17 2.30 -2.51
C THR A 72 5.98 3.03 -1.88
N ILE A 73 5.06 2.30 -1.24
CA ILE A 73 3.96 2.88 -0.45
C ILE A 73 4.52 3.74 0.70
N GLY A 74 5.55 3.25 1.38
CA GLY A 74 6.24 3.92 2.48
C GLY A 74 6.75 5.33 2.16
N LEU A 75 7.16 5.58 0.91
CA LEU A 75 7.64 6.89 0.45
C LEU A 75 6.59 8.00 0.60
N HIS A 76 5.30 7.65 0.62
CA HIS A 76 4.19 8.60 0.71
C HIS A 76 3.68 8.82 2.13
N LEU A 77 4.28 8.17 3.13
CA LEU A 77 3.88 8.32 4.53
C LEU A 77 4.04 9.77 5.00
N ASN A 78 5.19 10.39 4.79
CA ASN A 78 5.41 11.79 5.21
C ASN A 78 4.36 12.74 4.64
N GLN A 79 4.01 12.60 3.35
CA GLN A 79 2.97 13.40 2.73
C GLN A 79 1.60 13.14 3.38
N THR A 80 1.28 11.89 3.68
CA THR A 80 0.01 11.49 4.33
C THR A 80 -0.09 12.06 5.76
N LEU A 81 0.99 11.97 6.53
CA LEU A 81 1.08 12.49 7.90
C LEU A 81 0.93 14.02 7.95
N GLN A 82 1.61 14.73 7.05
CA GLN A 82 1.55 16.20 6.98
C GLN A 82 0.18 16.70 6.56
N ARG A 83 -0.45 16.05 5.56
CA ARG A 83 -1.75 16.48 5.04
C ARG A 83 -2.91 16.09 5.93
N ARG A 84 -2.76 15.04 6.76
CA ARG A 84 -3.85 14.43 7.54
C ARG A 84 -5.08 14.09 6.69
N ALA A 85 -4.83 13.75 5.43
CA ALA A 85 -5.86 13.46 4.44
C ALA A 85 -5.41 12.29 3.57
N PRO A 86 -6.36 11.55 2.95
CA PRO A 86 -6.01 10.47 2.05
C PRO A 86 -5.07 10.93 0.93
N VAL A 87 -4.05 10.12 0.67
CA VAL A 87 -3.11 10.33 -0.44
C VAL A 87 -3.24 9.15 -1.41
N SER A 88 -3.38 9.46 -2.69
CA SER A 88 -3.37 8.46 -3.75
C SER A 88 -2.13 8.63 -4.60
N HIS A 89 -1.43 7.53 -4.86
CA HIS A 89 -0.26 7.51 -5.73
C HIS A 89 -0.44 6.41 -6.79
N GLY A 90 -0.50 6.82 -8.06
CA GLY A 90 -0.47 5.90 -9.19
C GLY A 90 0.95 5.79 -9.74
N GLY A 91 1.36 4.60 -10.16
CA GLY A 91 2.69 4.39 -10.70
C GLY A 91 3.06 2.93 -10.86
N HIS A 92 4.35 2.72 -11.08
CA HIS A 92 4.96 1.40 -11.15
C HIS A 92 5.28 0.91 -9.73
N PHE A 93 4.97 -0.34 -9.47
CA PHE A 93 5.36 -1.05 -8.26
C PHE A 93 6.12 -2.31 -8.66
N THR A 94 6.91 -2.84 -7.73
CA THR A 94 7.45 -4.20 -7.86
C THR A 94 6.73 -5.08 -6.87
N VAL A 95 6.20 -6.21 -7.31
CA VAL A 95 5.58 -7.20 -6.44
C VAL A 95 6.28 -8.52 -6.68
N ARG A 96 7.00 -9.02 -5.66
CA ARG A 96 7.73 -10.31 -5.74
C ARG A 96 8.63 -10.36 -6.98
N GLY A 97 9.35 -9.25 -7.25
CA GLY A 97 10.23 -9.10 -8.40
C GLY A 97 9.56 -8.80 -9.76
N ALA A 98 8.23 -8.81 -9.87
CA ALA A 98 7.52 -8.45 -11.10
C ALA A 98 7.12 -6.96 -11.11
N ALA A 99 7.36 -6.29 -12.23
CA ALA A 99 6.90 -4.91 -12.42
C ALA A 99 5.38 -4.90 -12.68
N VAL A 100 4.65 -4.06 -11.96
CA VAL A 100 3.19 -3.92 -12.09
C VAL A 100 2.81 -2.45 -12.15
N LEU A 101 1.71 -2.13 -12.84
CA LEU A 101 1.15 -0.77 -12.85
C LEU A 101 -0.11 -0.73 -12.00
N GLY A 102 -0.18 0.24 -11.11
CA GLY A 102 -1.28 0.30 -10.15
C GLY A 102 -1.45 1.63 -9.46
N ARG A 103 -2.22 1.60 -8.38
CA ARG A 103 -2.44 2.72 -7.47
C ARG A 103 -2.42 2.24 -6.03
N ALA A 104 -1.66 2.94 -5.21
CA ALA A 104 -1.75 2.87 -3.77
C ALA A 104 -2.60 4.03 -3.23
N ILE A 105 -3.39 3.74 -2.21
CA ILE A 105 -4.16 4.74 -1.45
C ILE A 105 -3.76 4.59 0.01
N LEU A 106 -3.30 5.68 0.62
CA LEU A 106 -2.94 5.76 2.03
C LEU A 106 -4.03 6.56 2.75
N LEU A 107 -4.64 5.95 3.76
CA LEU A 107 -5.67 6.52 4.60
C LEU A 107 -5.10 6.75 6.01
N PRO A 108 -4.96 8.01 6.47
CA PRO A 108 -4.55 8.28 7.84
C PRO A 108 -5.68 7.93 8.82
N LEU A 109 -5.28 7.31 9.91
CA LEU A 109 -6.14 6.91 11.03
C LEU A 109 -5.60 7.53 12.32
N SER A 110 -6.50 7.90 13.20
CA SER A 110 -6.18 8.56 14.47
C SER A 110 -7.02 8.00 15.59
N ASP A 111 -6.38 7.66 16.71
CA ASP A 111 -7.10 7.16 17.88
C ASP A 111 -7.71 8.31 18.69
N ASP A 112 -7.01 9.44 18.80
CA ASP A 112 -7.43 10.66 19.49
C ASP A 112 -8.15 11.70 18.60
N GLY A 113 -8.20 11.46 17.29
CA GLY A 113 -8.79 12.37 16.30
C GLY A 113 -7.86 13.48 15.82
N VAL A 114 -6.73 13.71 16.49
CA VAL A 114 -5.75 14.75 16.14
C VAL A 114 -4.48 14.12 15.56
N THR A 115 -3.88 13.15 16.24
CA THR A 115 -2.58 12.57 15.85
C THR A 115 -2.76 11.36 14.96
N VAL A 116 -2.08 11.32 13.82
CA VAL A 116 -2.09 10.13 12.96
C VAL A 116 -1.27 9.04 13.64
N THR A 117 -1.94 8.04 14.21
CA THR A 117 -1.31 6.91 14.90
C THR A 117 -1.12 5.72 13.99
N HIS A 118 -1.96 5.60 12.95
CA HIS A 118 -1.90 4.51 12.00
C HIS A 118 -2.16 5.00 10.58
N VAL A 119 -1.66 4.26 9.60
CA VAL A 119 -2.01 4.44 8.20
C VAL A 119 -2.43 3.09 7.64
N LEU A 120 -3.65 3.01 7.15
CA LEU A 120 -4.09 1.90 6.30
C LEU A 120 -3.70 2.24 4.87
N ALA A 121 -2.97 1.36 4.21
CA ALA A 121 -2.72 1.50 2.78
C ALA A 121 -3.24 0.28 2.02
N GLY A 122 -3.91 0.52 0.90
CA GLY A 122 -4.30 -0.52 -0.06
C GLY A 122 -3.67 -0.24 -1.42
N ALA A 123 -3.17 -1.26 -2.09
CA ALA A 123 -2.63 -1.13 -3.44
C ALA A 123 -3.35 -2.07 -4.41
N ASN A 124 -3.97 -1.48 -5.42
CA ASN A 124 -4.58 -2.22 -6.51
C ASN A 124 -3.68 -2.09 -7.75
N TYR A 125 -3.28 -3.22 -8.32
CA TYR A 125 -2.39 -3.27 -9.47
C TYR A 125 -2.81 -4.36 -10.44
N LYS A 126 -2.38 -4.20 -11.69
CA LYS A 126 -2.48 -5.25 -12.70
C LYS A 126 -1.07 -5.66 -13.09
N ASP A 127 -0.90 -6.95 -13.39
CA ASP A 127 0.32 -7.44 -14.01
C ASP A 127 0.64 -6.55 -15.21
N ALA A 128 1.89 -6.10 -15.31
CA ALA A 128 2.34 -5.43 -16.52
C ALA A 128 2.51 -6.53 -17.58
N VAL A 129 1.39 -7.02 -18.10
CA VAL A 129 1.39 -7.79 -19.35
C VAL A 129 2.14 -6.93 -20.34
N ASP A 130 3.25 -7.48 -20.83
CA ASP A 130 4.01 -7.03 -22.00
C ASP A 130 3.03 -6.34 -22.94
N ASP A 131 3.13 -5.00 -23.06
CA ASP A 131 2.42 -4.28 -24.10
C ASP A 131 2.96 -4.87 -25.39
N GLY A 132 2.24 -5.87 -25.89
CA GLY A 132 2.64 -6.67 -27.02
C GLY A 132 2.79 -5.72 -28.18
N ALA A 133 4.03 -5.29 -28.39
CA ALA A 133 4.47 -4.58 -29.56
C ALA A 133 4.14 -5.51 -30.72
N SER A 134 2.95 -5.32 -31.29
CA SER A 134 2.54 -5.89 -32.55
C SER A 134 3.52 -5.33 -33.58
N ALA A 135 4.62 -6.06 -33.77
CA ALA A 135 5.55 -5.84 -34.86
C ALA A 135 4.73 -5.99 -36.15
N GLY A 136 4.30 -4.85 -36.69
CA GLY A 136 3.60 -4.78 -37.95
C GLY A 136 4.43 -5.52 -38.99
N LYS A 137 3.89 -6.62 -39.52
CA LYS A 137 4.42 -7.26 -40.72
C LYS A 137 4.44 -6.21 -41.83
N MET A 138 5.60 -5.62 -42.09
CA MET A 138 5.87 -4.97 -43.37
C MET A 138 5.95 -6.08 -44.43
N ALA A 139 4.81 -6.35 -45.07
CA ALA A 139 4.80 -7.06 -46.34
C ALA A 139 5.35 -6.10 -47.40
N VAL A 140 6.62 -6.29 -47.78
CA VAL A 140 7.18 -5.70 -49.00
C VAL A 140 6.65 -6.54 -50.17
N GLY A 141 5.64 -6.01 -50.86
CA GLY A 141 5.14 -6.57 -52.11
C GLY A 141 5.92 -5.98 -53.28
N ARG A 142 6.56 -6.84 -54.05
CA ARG A 142 7.07 -6.57 -55.39
C ARG A 142 6.26 -7.38 -56.38
#